data_AF-A0AAJ0PJD2-F1
#
_entry.id   AF-A0AAJ0PJD2-F1
#
_cell.length_a   1.000
_cell.length_b   1.000
_cell.length_c   1.000
_cell.angle_alpha   90.00
_cell.angle_beta   90.00
_cell.angle_gamma   90.00
#
_symmetry.space_group_name_H-M   'P 1'
#
loop_
_entity.id
_entity.type
_entity.pdbx_description
1 polymer ?
#
loop_
_entity_poly.entity_id
_entity_poly.type
_entity_poly.pdbx_seq_one_letter_code
_entity_poly.pdbx_strand_id
1 'polypeptide(L)'
;MNRAPVLFAFACLLAGCDRPRALSVDALAADPTRLHALVAQCRRGEQDGAVCARVAQADLRRFLSGHTRPDEYQTLTDLPPIPASFDGPDVPKEGRP
;
A
#
# COMPACT_ATOMS: atom_id res chain seq x y z
N MET A 1 47.04 11.11 17.44
CA MET A 1 46.24 11.84 16.42
C MET A 1 45.96 10.87 15.27
N ASN A 2 44.84 10.13 15.27
CA ASN A 2 44.43 9.27 14.13
C ASN A 2 42.94 8.84 14.15
N ARG A 3 42.09 9.46 14.98
CA ARG A 3 40.67 9.08 15.09
C ARG A 3 39.74 9.85 14.15
N ALA A 4 40.23 10.94 13.56
CA ALA A 4 39.50 11.74 12.59
C ALA A 4 38.95 10.93 11.39
N PRO A 5 39.72 10.05 10.72
CA PRO A 5 39.19 9.28 9.60
C PRO A 5 38.14 8.25 10.03
N VAL A 6 38.28 7.68 11.22
CA VAL A 6 37.31 6.71 11.77
C VAL A 6 35.99 7.40 12.11
N LEU A 7 36.05 8.57 12.75
CA LEU A 7 34.85 9.37 13.06
C LEU A 7 34.14 9.85 11.80
N PHE A 8 34.89 10.24 10.77
CA PHE A 8 34.34 10.64 9.48
C PHE A 8 33.67 9.47 8.75
N ALA A 9 34.31 8.30 8.70
CA ALA A 9 33.71 7.10 8.12
C ALA A 9 32.43 6.68 8.87
N PHE A 10 32.43 6.77 10.20
CA PHE A 10 31.26 6.47 11.02
C PHE A 10 30.11 7.46 10.77
N ALA A 11 30.41 8.75 10.67
CA ALA A 11 29.43 9.78 10.34
C ALA A 11 28.84 9.58 8.93
N CYS A 12 29.65 9.20 7.93
CA CYS A 12 29.17 8.86 6.59
C CYS A 12 28.29 7.60 6.57
N LEU A 13 28.62 6.59 7.37
CA LEU A 13 27.79 5.38 7.52
C LEU A 13 26.43 5.69 8.17
N LEU A 14 26.42 6.52 9.23
CA LEU A 14 25.19 6.96 9.89
C LEU A 14 24.33 7.84 8.98
N ALA A 15 24.92 8.77 8.23
CA ALA A 15 24.21 9.56 7.22
C ALA A 15 23.66 8.69 6.06
N GLY A 16 24.29 7.55 5.77
CA GLY A 16 23.80 6.56 4.81
C GLY A 16 22.59 5.76 5.31
N CYS A 17 22.43 5.58 6.63
CA CYS A 17 21.24 4.97 7.23
C CYS A 17 20.00 5.86 7.15
N ASP A 18 20.19 7.18 7.03
CA ASP A 18 19.13 8.18 6.85
C ASP A 18 18.79 8.42 5.37
N ARG A 19 19.44 7.70 4.43
CA ARG A 19 18.95 7.68 3.05
C ARG A 19 17.54 7.09 3.08
N PRO A 20 16.50 7.82 2.64
CA PRO A 20 15.16 7.29 2.58
C PRO A 20 15.24 6.07 1.69
N ARG A 21 15.12 4.88 2.31
CA ARG A 21 15.16 3.57 1.68
C ARG A 21 14.25 3.65 0.46
N ALA A 22 14.85 3.81 -0.72
CA ALA A 22 14.17 4.36 -1.88
C ALA A 22 12.90 3.56 -2.19
N LEU A 23 11.73 4.05 -1.75
CA LEU A 23 10.40 3.45 -1.90
C LEU A 23 10.46 1.94 -2.19
N SER A 24 11.05 1.16 -1.28
CA SER A 24 11.14 -0.27 -1.50
C SER A 24 9.76 -0.86 -1.30
N VAL A 25 9.31 -1.69 -2.24
CA VAL A 25 7.99 -2.34 -2.22
C VAL A 25 7.74 -3.02 -0.87
N ASP A 26 8.76 -3.69 -0.34
CA ASP A 26 8.68 -4.43 0.92
C ASP A 26 8.45 -3.51 2.13
N ALA A 27 9.22 -2.43 2.24
CA ALA A 27 9.02 -1.46 3.32
C ALA A 27 7.68 -0.74 3.21
N LEU A 28 7.21 -0.47 1.99
CA LEU A 28 5.94 0.20 1.77
C LEU A 28 4.75 -0.74 2.06
N ALA A 29 4.84 -2.02 1.70
CA ALA A 29 3.83 -3.03 2.03
C ALA A 29 3.70 -3.26 3.55
N ALA A 30 4.79 -3.05 4.30
CA ALA A 30 4.83 -3.13 5.75
C ALA A 30 4.26 -1.89 6.47
N ASP A 31 4.13 -0.75 5.80
CA ASP A 31 3.64 0.52 6.36
C ASP A 31 2.31 0.94 5.68
N PRO A 32 1.15 0.51 6.21
CA PRO A 32 -0.15 0.74 5.58
C PRO A 32 -0.54 2.23 5.53
N THR A 33 -0.21 3.00 6.56
CA THR A 33 -0.58 4.42 6.64
C THR A 33 0.12 5.22 5.54
N ARG A 34 1.41 4.98 5.36
CA ARG A 34 2.20 5.64 4.32
C ARG A 34 1.79 5.17 2.92
N LEU A 35 1.52 3.87 2.75
CA LEU A 35 1.05 3.30 1.49
C LEU A 35 -0.29 3.92 1.08
N HIS A 36 -1.26 4.03 1.99
CA HIS A 36 -2.58 4.58 1.69
C HIS A 36 -2.51 6.06 1.27
N ALA A 37 -1.70 6.86 1.95
CA ALA A 37 -1.46 8.25 1.56
C ALA A 37 -0.88 8.37 0.13
N LEU A 38 0.08 7.50 -0.23
CA LEU A 38 0.68 7.48 -1.57
C LEU A 38 -0.29 6.99 -2.64
N VAL A 39 -1.14 6.00 -2.35
CA VAL A 39 -2.22 5.58 -3.26
C VAL A 39 -3.14 6.75 -3.58
N ALA A 40 -3.54 7.54 -2.57
CA ALA A 40 -4.38 8.72 -2.77
C ALA A 40 -3.68 9.80 -3.62
N GLN A 41 -2.39 10.03 -3.39
CA GLN A 41 -1.59 10.97 -4.20
C GLN A 41 -1.46 10.52 -5.66
N CYS A 42 -1.23 9.22 -5.90
CA CYS A 42 -1.19 8.65 -7.25
C CYS A 42 -2.52 8.77 -7.98
N ARG A 43 -3.65 8.58 -7.29
CA ARG A 43 -4.99 8.80 -7.87
C ARG A 43 -5.25 10.25 -8.26
N ARG A 44 -4.65 11.21 -7.54
CA ARG A 44 -4.71 12.65 -7.86
C ARG A 44 -3.69 13.08 -8.92
N GLY A 45 -2.80 12.18 -9.38
CA GLY A 45 -1.75 12.50 -10.34
C GLY A 45 -0.62 13.35 -9.76
N GLU A 46 -0.42 13.33 -8.44
CA GLU A 46 0.60 14.14 -7.74
C GLU A 46 2.01 13.50 -7.77
N GLN A 47 2.13 12.28 -8.29
CA GLN A 47 3.34 11.47 -8.24
C GLN A 47 3.76 10.98 -9.62
N ASP A 48 5.06 10.74 -9.78
CA ASP A 48 5.64 10.18 -11.00
C ASP A 48 5.12 8.74 -11.28
N GLY A 49 5.02 8.38 -12.56
CA GLY A 49 4.52 7.06 -12.98
C GLY A 49 5.32 5.90 -12.42
N ALA A 50 6.65 6.00 -12.31
CA ALA A 50 7.49 4.94 -11.75
C ALA A 50 7.37 4.84 -10.22
N VAL A 51 6.95 5.93 -9.56
CA VAL A 51 6.56 5.91 -8.14
C VAL A 51 5.22 5.19 -8.00
N CYS A 52 4.22 5.55 -8.80
CA CYS A 52 2.90 4.94 -8.72
C CYS A 52 2.90 3.45 -9.08
N ALA A 53 3.75 3.01 -10.02
CA ALA A 53 3.94 1.59 -10.31
C ALA A 53 4.47 0.81 -9.09
N ARG A 54 5.43 1.37 -8.34
CA ARG A 54 5.95 0.77 -7.11
C ARG A 54 4.92 0.75 -5.98
N VAL A 55 4.15 1.83 -5.85
CA VAL A 55 3.04 1.92 -4.88
C VAL A 55 2.00 0.84 -5.18
N ALA A 56 1.59 0.68 -6.44
CA ALA A 56 0.65 -0.36 -6.85
C ALA A 56 1.19 -1.78 -6.57
N GLN A 57 2.48 -2.02 -6.81
CA GLN A 57 3.10 -3.30 -6.50
C GLN A 57 3.13 -3.58 -4.99
N ALA A 58 3.39 -2.56 -4.15
CA ALA A 58 3.36 -2.71 -2.70
C ALA A 58 1.96 -2.98 -2.17
N ASP A 59 0.96 -2.31 -2.73
CA ASP A 59 -0.46 -2.52 -2.43
C ASP A 59 -0.90 -3.94 -2.75
N LEU A 60 -0.59 -4.43 -3.95
CA LEU A 60 -0.86 -5.82 -4.34
C LEU A 60 -0.16 -6.83 -3.42
N ARG A 61 1.12 -6.60 -3.09
CA ARG A 61 1.88 -7.51 -2.21
C ARG A 61 1.26 -7.60 -0.82
N ARG A 62 0.84 -6.45 -0.26
CA ARG A 62 0.15 -6.39 1.03
C ARG A 62 -1.17 -7.15 0.97
N PHE A 63 -1.97 -6.90 -0.06
CA PHE A 63 -3.23 -7.61 -0.28
C PHE A 63 -3.04 -9.13 -0.29
N LEU A 64 -2.07 -9.62 -1.07
CA LEU A 64 -1.77 -11.05 -1.18
C LEU A 64 -1.16 -11.66 0.09
N SER A 65 -0.55 -10.85 0.97
CA SER A 65 -0.02 -11.33 2.25
C SER A 65 -1.09 -11.69 3.28
N GLY A 66 -2.35 -11.26 3.07
CA GLY A 66 -3.42 -11.45 4.04
C GLY A 66 -3.28 -10.58 5.30
N HIS A 67 -2.29 -9.67 5.36
CA HIS A 67 -2.14 -8.69 6.44
C HIS A 67 -3.08 -7.49 6.33
N THR A 68 -4.11 -7.55 5.47
CA THR A 68 -5.17 -6.54 5.39
C THR A 68 -6.01 -6.62 6.67
N ARG A 69 -5.96 -5.56 7.47
CA ARG A 69 -6.67 -5.51 8.75
C ARG A 69 -8.15 -5.15 8.49
N PRO A 70 -9.11 -5.62 9.29
CA PRO A 70 -10.54 -5.35 9.04
C PRO A 70 -10.89 -3.86 8.99
N ASP A 71 -10.14 -3.03 9.70
CA ASP A 71 -10.29 -1.57 9.69
C ASP A 71 -9.56 -0.87 8.53
N GLU A 72 -8.90 -1.63 7.63
CA GLU A 72 -8.39 -1.12 6.35
C GLU A 72 -9.44 -1.18 5.24
N TYR A 73 -10.51 -1.97 5.41
CA TYR A 73 -11.65 -1.91 4.52
C TYR A 73 -12.55 -0.75 4.97
N GLN A 74 -12.89 0.12 4.02
CA GLN A 74 -13.76 1.26 4.25
C GLN A 74 -15.09 0.84 4.90
N THR A 75 -15.76 1.80 5.53
CA THR A 75 -17.11 1.57 6.06
C THR A 75 -18.04 1.05 4.96
N LEU A 76 -19.05 0.25 5.33
CA LEU A 76 -19.96 -0.37 4.37
C LEU A 76 -20.60 0.65 3.38
N THR A 77 -20.69 1.90 3.81
CA THR A 77 -21.21 3.06 3.04
C THR A 77 -20.33 3.47 1.86
N ASP A 78 -19.02 3.20 1.91
CA ASP A 78 -18.05 3.59 0.87
C ASP A 78 -17.83 2.50 -0.18
N LEU A 79 -18.44 1.32 0.01
CA LEU A 79 -18.38 0.25 -0.99
C LEU A 79 -19.20 0.65 -2.22
N PRO A 80 -18.69 0.38 -3.45
CA PRO A 80 -19.48 0.59 -4.64
C PRO A 80 -20.76 -0.26 -4.58
N PRO A 81 -21.87 0.19 -5.19
CA PRO A 81 -23.09 -0.60 -5.27
C PRO A 81 -22.80 -1.95 -5.93
N ILE A 82 -23.45 -3.00 -5.44
CA ILE A 82 -23.31 -4.34 -6.01
C ILE A 82 -23.77 -4.28 -7.47
N PRO A 83 -22.95 -4.72 -8.44
CA PRO A 83 -23.36 -4.71 -9.84
C PRO A 83 -24.56 -5.64 -10.08
N ALA A 84 -25.50 -5.21 -10.92
CA ALA A 84 -26.70 -5.98 -11.27
C ALA A 84 -26.40 -7.37 -11.87
N SER A 85 -25.18 -7.62 -12.35
CA SER A 85 -24.74 -8.95 -12.79
C SER A 85 -24.65 -9.98 -11.66
N PHE A 86 -24.62 -9.54 -10.40
CA PHE A 86 -24.59 -10.39 -9.22
C PHE A 86 -26.00 -10.76 -8.73
N ASP A 87 -27.02 -10.03 -9.17
CA ASP A 87 -28.40 -10.46 -9.03
C ASP A 87 -28.54 -11.66 -9.97
N GLY A 88 -28.54 -12.87 -9.41
CA GLY A 88 -28.72 -14.10 -10.18
C GLY A 88 -30.02 -14.03 -11.00
N PRO A 89 -30.23 -14.96 -11.94
CA PRO A 89 -31.47 -14.96 -12.72
C PRO A 89 -32.67 -14.89 -11.78
N ASP A 90 -33.67 -14.09 -12.14
CA ASP A 90 -34.97 -13.98 -11.48
C ASP A 90 -35.74 -15.30 -11.63
N VAL A 91 -35.19 -16.40 -11.12
CA VAL A 91 -35.90 -17.67 -11.03
C VAL A 91 -36.83 -17.49 -9.86
N PRO A 92 -38.17 -17.60 -10.07
CA PRO A 92 -39.11 -17.60 -8.97
C PRO A 92 -38.62 -18.61 -7.94
N LYS A 93 -38.38 -18.15 -6.72
CA LYS A 93 -38.09 -19.03 -5.59
C LYS A 93 -39.40 -19.76 -5.28
N GLU A 94 -39.67 -20.81 -6.06
CA GLU A 94 -40.81 -21.69 -5.86
C GLU A 94 -40.80 -22.15 -4.41
N GLY A 95 -41.90 -21.87 -3.71
CA GLY A 95 -42.05 -22.11 -2.29
C GLY A 95 -41.68 -23.54 -1.96
N ARG A 96 -40.71 -23.69 -1.06
CA ARG A 96 -40.47 -24.99 -0.43
C ARG A 96 -41.71 -25.34 0.38
N PRO A 97 -42.31 -26.54 0.17
CA PRO A 97 -43.45 -27.00 0.97
C PRO A 97 -43.08 -27.16 2.45
#